data_AF-A0A1H9YQY0-F1
#
_entry.id   AF-A0A1H9YQY0-F1
#
_cell.length_a   1.000
_cell.length_b   1.000
_cell.length_c   1.000
_cell.angle_alpha   90.00
_cell.angle_beta   90.00
_cell.angle_gamma   90.00
#
_symmetry.space_group_name_H-M   'P 1'
#
loop_
_entity.id
_entity.type
_entity.pdbx_description
1 polymer ?
#
loop_
_entity_poly.entity_id
_entity_poly.type
_entity_poly.pdbx_seq_one_letter_code
_entity_poly.pdbx_strand_id
1 'polypeptide(L)'
;MLRKYLYNQKGMVLPLVLILFMVLFLLSVVALNISSADNRHSTYQAKRMQAYYLARSGAEALGNYIVNQSESLTPSQLGSLINNISNITSEEIKLDDNDEGYFEILVEQNDDELNIISTGNVGDVQDTVILTLNKTTESILADFEHALFADNKITFSGSTKILGSVASSFTSASQISFNSSGGQYIDGDIYLLNSSLTKSDIAYSEKILGNLKVIPAPMTFTMPSFPDFDEVSSSLPIIESKLTAGWNPSPPYVISSSGWYKEGIQVNSRLEINVGDEDLIIRTKNLNISGSGGSNRGIYINRTGTGKLYLYIDEDFTVTSSGVINPDGNPEDALIFFKSSNFAPAGNPIIKSLLYGENAMITIGHSANIQGHIITGGNRVTISGAGTAVVRAIYAPNATVNMEGSGSVKGIIISNELNMSGNSSLEYTDLSGDSSLDMLLGKTSYRYTIWR
;
A
#
# COMPACT_ATOMS: atom_id res chain seq x y z
N MET A 1 -86.99 -33.36 -18.62
CA MET A 1 -87.07 -33.40 -20.10
C MET A 1 -85.81 -33.94 -20.79
N LEU A 2 -84.63 -33.96 -20.17
CA LEU A 2 -83.40 -34.50 -20.80
C LEU A 2 -83.42 -36.03 -21.07
N ARG A 3 -84.15 -36.82 -20.27
CA ARG A 3 -84.11 -38.30 -20.33
C ARG A 3 -84.87 -38.92 -21.52
N LYS A 4 -85.83 -38.19 -22.12
CA LYS A 4 -86.71 -38.72 -23.18
C LYS A 4 -86.16 -38.51 -24.60
N TYR A 5 -85.21 -37.61 -24.78
CA TYR A 5 -84.54 -37.37 -26.08
C TYR A 5 -83.38 -38.34 -26.36
N LEU A 6 -82.78 -38.93 -25.32
CA LEU A 6 -81.64 -39.86 -25.48
C LEU A 6 -82.04 -41.26 -25.98
N TYR A 7 -83.31 -41.66 -25.83
CA TYR A 7 -83.74 -43.04 -26.06
C TYR A 7 -84.24 -43.34 -27.49
N ASN A 8 -84.33 -42.34 -28.39
CA ASN A 8 -84.83 -42.54 -29.76
C ASN A 8 -83.94 -41.89 -30.85
N GLN A 9 -82.63 -41.85 -30.62
CA GLN A 9 -81.63 -41.16 -31.44
C GLN A 9 -80.49 -42.11 -31.86
N LYS A 10 -80.79 -43.35 -32.29
CA LYS A 10 -79.74 -44.37 -32.63
C LYS A 10 -78.76 -43.92 -33.72
N GLY A 11 -79.08 -42.90 -34.53
CA GLY A 11 -78.21 -42.34 -35.56
C GLY A 11 -77.39 -41.08 -35.19
N MET A 12 -77.76 -40.34 -34.13
CA MET A 12 -77.04 -39.11 -33.72
C MET A 12 -75.98 -39.33 -32.64
N VAL A 13 -75.87 -40.56 -32.09
CA VAL A 13 -74.85 -40.90 -31.09
C VAL A 13 -73.44 -40.75 -31.67
N LEU A 14 -73.21 -41.20 -32.91
CA LEU A 14 -71.88 -41.16 -33.53
C LEU A 14 -71.39 -39.71 -33.76
N PRO A 15 -72.15 -38.78 -34.38
CA PRO A 15 -71.76 -37.37 -34.48
C PRO A 15 -71.54 -36.68 -33.13
N LEU A 16 -72.38 -36.95 -32.12
CA LEU A 16 -72.24 -36.37 -30.79
C LEU A 16 -70.95 -36.84 -30.09
N VAL A 17 -70.65 -38.13 -30.19
CA VAL A 17 -69.41 -38.73 -29.68
C VAL A 17 -68.20 -38.18 -30.44
N LEU A 18 -68.29 -37.98 -31.75
CA LEU A 18 -67.24 -37.35 -32.57
C LEU A 18 -66.98 -35.90 -32.15
N ILE A 19 -68.03 -35.10 -31.93
CA ILE A 19 -67.89 -33.71 -31.45
C ILE A 19 -67.26 -33.70 -30.05
N LEU A 20 -67.69 -34.61 -29.15
CA LEU A 20 -67.10 -34.74 -27.83
C LEU A 20 -65.61 -35.11 -27.91
N PHE A 21 -65.24 -36.07 -28.75
CA PHE A 21 -63.84 -36.42 -28.99
C PHE A 21 -63.04 -35.27 -29.61
N MET A 22 -63.63 -34.50 -30.53
CA MET A 22 -62.99 -33.35 -31.14
C MET A 22 -62.69 -32.26 -30.10
N VAL A 23 -63.65 -31.97 -29.21
CA VAL A 23 -63.47 -31.02 -28.10
C VAL A 23 -62.40 -31.52 -27.12
N LEU A 24 -62.43 -32.81 -26.75
CA LEU A 24 -61.42 -33.42 -25.88
C LEU A 24 -60.02 -33.45 -26.50
N PHE A 25 -59.93 -33.66 -27.82
CA PHE A 25 -58.67 -33.63 -28.55
C PHE A 25 -58.07 -32.22 -28.59
N LEU A 26 -58.89 -31.20 -28.87
CA LEU A 26 -58.47 -29.80 -28.83
C LEU A 26 -57.97 -29.42 -27.43
N LEU A 27 -58.70 -29.78 -26.38
CA LEU A 27 -58.27 -29.56 -24.99
C LEU A 27 -56.94 -30.28 -24.67
N SER A 28 -56.78 -31.52 -25.13
CA SER A 28 -55.54 -32.29 -24.95
C SER A 28 -54.33 -31.65 -25.63
N VAL A 29 -54.48 -31.21 -26.89
CA VAL A 29 -53.40 -30.54 -27.64
C VAL A 29 -53.00 -29.23 -26.96
N VAL A 30 -53.97 -28.44 -26.50
CA VAL A 30 -53.69 -27.19 -25.76
C VAL A 30 -52.95 -27.49 -24.45
N ALA A 31 -53.40 -28.48 -23.67
CA ALA A 31 -52.76 -28.88 -22.41
C ALA A 31 -51.31 -29.35 -22.63
N LEU A 32 -51.05 -30.15 -23.68
CA LEU A 32 -49.69 -30.60 -24.02
C LEU A 32 -48.78 -29.44 -24.42
N ASN A 33 -49.28 -28.46 -25.17
CA ASN A 33 -48.50 -27.28 -25.53
C ASN A 33 -48.13 -26.43 -24.31
N ILE A 34 -49.09 -26.19 -23.40
CA ILE A 34 -48.84 -25.47 -22.14
C ILE A 34 -47.81 -26.24 -21.30
N SER A 35 -47.99 -27.54 -21.11
CA SER A 35 -47.06 -28.36 -20.33
C SER A 35 -45.65 -28.39 -20.93
N SER A 36 -45.53 -28.42 -22.26
CA SER A 36 -44.22 -28.37 -22.94
C SER A 36 -43.55 -27.00 -22.75
N ALA A 37 -44.32 -25.92 -22.79
CA ALA A 37 -43.84 -24.57 -22.54
C ALA A 37 -43.38 -24.40 -21.08
N ASP A 38 -44.17 -24.88 -20.11
CA ASP A 38 -43.84 -24.86 -18.69
C ASP A 38 -42.56 -25.66 -18.39
N ASN A 39 -42.38 -26.81 -19.05
CA ASN A 39 -41.19 -27.63 -18.89
C ASN A 39 -39.94 -26.88 -19.40
N ARG A 40 -40.01 -26.30 -20.62
CA ARG A 40 -38.90 -25.49 -21.17
C ARG A 40 -38.58 -24.28 -20.30
N HIS A 41 -39.61 -23.62 -19.77
CA HIS A 41 -39.42 -22.49 -18.87
C HIS A 41 -38.78 -22.93 -17.55
N SER A 42 -39.19 -24.06 -16.99
CA SER A 42 -38.60 -24.61 -15.76
C SER A 42 -37.15 -25.04 -15.95
N THR A 43 -36.81 -25.67 -17.08
CA THR A 43 -35.41 -26.04 -17.39
C THR A 43 -34.54 -24.81 -17.62
N TYR A 44 -35.05 -23.81 -18.35
CA TYR A 44 -34.36 -22.53 -18.52
C TYR A 44 -34.12 -21.83 -17.17
N GLN A 45 -35.14 -21.77 -16.31
CA GLN A 45 -35.00 -21.19 -14.96
C GLN A 45 -33.99 -21.94 -14.10
N ALA A 46 -33.97 -23.28 -14.17
CA ALA A 46 -32.98 -24.09 -13.46
C ALA A 46 -31.56 -23.83 -13.96
N LYS A 47 -31.35 -23.81 -15.29
CA LYS A 47 -30.04 -23.49 -15.90
C LYS A 47 -29.58 -22.08 -15.56
N ARG A 48 -30.50 -21.10 -15.61
CA ARG A 48 -30.21 -19.72 -15.23
C ARG A 48 -29.80 -19.61 -13.76
N MET A 49 -30.49 -20.32 -12.87
CA MET A 49 -30.12 -20.37 -11.46
C MET A 49 -28.73 -20.98 -11.26
N GLN A 50 -28.40 -22.04 -11.98
CA GLN A 50 -27.05 -22.64 -11.94
C GLN A 50 -25.99 -21.66 -12.44
N ALA A 51 -26.22 -21.00 -13.58
CA ALA A 51 -25.34 -19.96 -14.12
C ALA A 51 -25.12 -18.81 -13.12
N TYR A 52 -26.20 -18.36 -12.46
CA TYR A 52 -26.12 -17.35 -11.40
C TYR A 52 -25.24 -17.80 -10.22
N TYR A 53 -25.39 -19.04 -9.74
CA TYR A 53 -24.56 -19.55 -8.64
C TYR A 53 -23.10 -19.75 -9.02
N LEU A 54 -22.81 -20.16 -10.26
CA LEU A 54 -21.45 -20.23 -10.79
C LEU A 54 -20.81 -18.83 -10.81
N ALA A 55 -21.49 -17.85 -11.41
CA ALA A 55 -21.06 -16.46 -11.44
C ALA A 55 -20.81 -15.90 -10.02
N ARG A 56 -21.76 -16.11 -9.11
CA ARG A 56 -21.66 -15.64 -7.73
C ARG A 56 -20.46 -16.25 -7.01
N SER A 57 -20.23 -17.55 -7.19
CA SER A 57 -19.12 -18.26 -6.56
C SER A 57 -17.76 -17.76 -7.06
N GLY A 58 -17.64 -17.49 -8.37
CA GLY A 58 -16.43 -16.91 -8.96
C GLY A 58 -16.13 -15.51 -8.41
N ALA A 59 -17.14 -14.64 -8.40
CA ALA A 59 -17.01 -13.30 -7.84
C ALA A 59 -16.66 -13.32 -6.34
N GLU A 60 -17.29 -14.18 -5.55
CA GLU A 60 -17.04 -14.30 -4.10
C GLU A 60 -15.66 -14.88 -3.79
N ALA A 61 -15.19 -15.86 -4.57
CA ALA A 61 -13.86 -16.43 -4.39
C ALA A 61 -12.75 -15.40 -4.62
N LEU A 62 -12.83 -14.66 -5.74
CA LEU A 62 -11.84 -13.61 -6.04
C LEU A 62 -11.98 -12.43 -5.09
N GLY A 63 -13.21 -12.02 -4.76
CA GLY A 63 -13.47 -10.94 -3.81
C GLY A 63 -12.84 -11.23 -2.45
N ASN A 64 -13.04 -12.44 -1.92
CA ASN A 64 -12.45 -12.85 -0.64
C ASN A 64 -10.93 -12.88 -0.70
N TYR A 65 -10.37 -13.37 -1.82
CA TYR A 65 -8.92 -13.36 -2.02
C TYR A 65 -8.37 -11.94 -1.96
N ILE A 66 -8.94 -10.99 -2.70
CA ILE A 66 -8.49 -9.60 -2.72
C ILE A 66 -8.62 -8.93 -1.36
N VAL A 67 -9.75 -9.13 -0.67
CA VAL A 67 -9.97 -8.59 0.69
C VAL A 67 -8.91 -9.12 1.65
N ASN A 68 -8.65 -10.43 1.66
CA ASN A 68 -7.64 -11.02 2.53
C ASN A 68 -6.23 -10.52 2.19
N GLN A 69 -5.88 -10.42 0.91
CA GLN A 69 -4.57 -9.88 0.49
C GLN A 69 -4.41 -8.41 0.86
N SER A 70 -5.50 -7.62 0.87
CA SER A 70 -5.47 -6.22 1.30
C SER A 70 -5.14 -6.05 2.79
N GLU A 71 -5.26 -7.11 3.60
CA GLU A 71 -4.84 -7.08 5.00
C GLU A 71 -3.36 -7.43 5.20
N SER A 72 -2.74 -8.13 4.24
CA SER A 72 -1.36 -8.64 4.34
C SER A 72 -0.35 -7.91 3.47
N LEU A 73 -0.78 -7.34 2.34
CA LEU A 73 0.09 -6.68 1.36
C LEU A 73 0.19 -5.17 1.61
N THR A 74 1.33 -4.58 1.22
CA THR A 74 1.46 -3.12 1.19
C THR A 74 0.60 -2.52 0.08
N PRO A 75 0.24 -1.22 0.14
CA PRO A 75 -0.49 -0.53 -0.92
C PRO A 75 0.13 -0.69 -2.31
N SER A 76 1.46 -0.69 -2.41
CA SER A 76 2.16 -0.88 -3.69
C SER A 76 2.06 -2.32 -4.21
N GLN A 77 2.25 -3.33 -3.35
CA GLN A 77 2.14 -4.74 -3.74
C GLN A 77 0.70 -5.08 -4.14
N LEU A 78 -0.27 -4.59 -3.36
CA LEU A 78 -1.68 -4.73 -3.68
C LEU A 78 -2.03 -4.02 -4.99
N GLY A 79 -1.48 -2.83 -5.22
CA GLY A 79 -1.63 -2.11 -6.49
C GLY A 79 -1.11 -2.91 -7.69
N SER A 80 0.08 -3.49 -7.59
CA SER A 80 0.63 -4.36 -8.64
C SER A 80 -0.22 -5.62 -8.86
N LEU A 81 -0.69 -6.27 -7.78
CA LEU A 81 -1.59 -7.43 -7.88
C LEU A 81 -2.87 -7.08 -8.66
N ILE A 82 -3.53 -5.98 -8.30
CA ILE A 82 -4.75 -5.53 -8.97
C ILE A 82 -4.46 -5.17 -10.43
N ASN A 83 -3.39 -4.42 -10.72
CA ASN A 83 -3.02 -4.06 -12.09
C ASN A 83 -2.78 -5.29 -12.98
N ASN A 84 -2.23 -6.38 -12.42
CA ASN A 84 -1.97 -7.62 -13.16
C ASN A 84 -3.24 -8.39 -13.53
N ILE A 85 -4.36 -8.17 -12.82
CA ILE A 85 -5.63 -8.87 -13.07
C ILE A 85 -6.71 -7.95 -13.67
N SER A 86 -6.51 -6.64 -13.62
CA SER A 86 -7.44 -5.64 -14.16
C SER A 86 -7.51 -5.69 -15.68
N ASN A 87 -8.72 -5.50 -16.21
CA ASN A 87 -9.05 -5.47 -17.64
C ASN A 87 -8.66 -6.74 -18.43
N ILE A 88 -8.53 -7.87 -17.74
CA ILE A 88 -8.27 -9.19 -18.32
C ILE A 88 -9.43 -10.11 -17.96
N THR A 89 -10.00 -10.77 -18.96
CA THR A 89 -10.95 -11.87 -18.75
C THR A 89 -10.19 -13.16 -18.46
N SER A 90 -10.57 -13.86 -17.39
CA SER A 90 -10.00 -15.16 -17.05
C SER A 90 -10.26 -16.20 -18.14
N GLU A 91 -9.51 -17.29 -18.12
CA GLU A 91 -9.91 -18.51 -18.82
C GLU A 91 -11.21 -19.07 -18.22
N GLU A 92 -11.84 -20.01 -18.94
CA GLU A 92 -13.03 -20.71 -18.46
C GLU A 92 -12.69 -21.58 -17.24
N ILE A 93 -13.34 -21.31 -16.11
CA ILE A 93 -13.11 -22.05 -14.86
C ILE A 93 -14.30 -22.97 -14.59
N LYS A 94 -14.00 -24.26 -14.43
CA LYS A 94 -14.96 -25.29 -14.01
C LYS A 94 -14.74 -25.68 -12.55
N LEU A 95 -15.81 -26.01 -11.85
CA LEU A 95 -15.73 -26.54 -10.48
C LEU A 95 -15.37 -28.03 -10.48
N ASP A 96 -15.88 -28.78 -11.47
CA ASP A 96 -15.51 -30.17 -11.76
C ASP A 96 -15.33 -30.33 -13.29
N ASP A 97 -14.39 -31.16 -13.73
CA ASP A 97 -14.13 -31.41 -15.15
C ASP A 97 -15.38 -31.96 -15.88
N ASN A 98 -16.28 -32.64 -15.15
CA ASN A 98 -17.52 -33.21 -15.67
C ASN A 98 -18.69 -32.23 -15.69
N ASP A 99 -18.54 -31.01 -15.14
CA ASP A 99 -19.60 -30.02 -15.15
C ASP A 99 -19.83 -29.45 -16.56
N GLU A 100 -21.11 -29.36 -16.93
CA GLU A 100 -21.57 -28.68 -18.16
C GLU A 100 -21.38 -27.16 -18.05
N GLY A 101 -21.34 -26.64 -16.82
CA GLY A 101 -21.22 -25.20 -16.55
C GLY A 101 -19.80 -24.76 -16.20
N TYR A 102 -19.52 -23.49 -16.50
CA TYR A 102 -18.27 -22.82 -16.18
C TYR A 102 -18.53 -21.34 -15.85
N PHE A 103 -17.53 -20.65 -15.33
CA PHE A 103 -17.58 -19.20 -15.18
C PHE A 103 -16.30 -18.54 -15.67
N GLU A 104 -16.42 -17.27 -16.02
CA GLU A 104 -15.33 -16.37 -16.35
C GLU A 104 -15.40 -15.15 -15.45
N ILE A 105 -14.26 -14.50 -15.20
CA ILE A 105 -14.16 -13.30 -14.38
C ILE A 105 -13.43 -12.21 -15.15
N LEU A 106 -13.98 -11.00 -15.12
CA LEU A 106 -13.35 -9.77 -15.55
C LEU A 106 -13.27 -8.82 -14.35
N VAL A 107 -12.11 -8.21 -14.14
CA VAL A 107 -11.92 -7.20 -13.11
C VAL A 107 -11.82 -5.83 -13.76
N GLU A 108 -12.68 -4.89 -13.38
CA GLU A 108 -12.63 -3.50 -13.82
C GLU A 108 -12.29 -2.60 -12.63
N GLN A 109 -11.29 -1.73 -12.80
CA GLN A 109 -10.82 -0.83 -11.77
C GLN A 109 -11.22 0.61 -12.07
N ASN A 110 -11.87 1.24 -11.10
CA ASN A 110 -12.09 2.69 -11.02
C ASN A 110 -11.26 3.27 -9.86
N ASP A 111 -11.25 4.60 -9.70
CA ASP A 111 -10.41 5.26 -8.69
C ASP A 111 -10.65 4.75 -7.25
N ASP A 112 -11.93 4.62 -6.85
CA ASP A 112 -12.33 4.23 -5.49
C ASP A 112 -13.04 2.86 -5.42
N GLU A 113 -13.29 2.22 -6.57
CA GLU A 113 -14.07 0.98 -6.66
C GLU A 113 -13.36 -0.05 -7.55
N LEU A 114 -13.43 -1.32 -7.14
CA LEU A 114 -13.03 -2.46 -7.93
C LEU A 114 -14.26 -3.32 -8.21
N ASN A 115 -14.61 -3.49 -9.48
CA ASN A 115 -15.74 -4.30 -9.92
C ASN A 115 -15.24 -5.67 -10.38
N ILE A 116 -15.72 -6.72 -9.72
CA ILE A 116 -15.50 -8.11 -10.11
C ILE A 116 -16.75 -8.57 -10.85
N ILE A 117 -16.65 -8.66 -12.17
CA ILE A 117 -17.73 -9.06 -13.07
C ILE A 117 -17.53 -10.53 -13.38
N SER A 118 -18.38 -11.39 -12.81
CA SER A 118 -18.34 -12.82 -13.10
C SER A 118 -19.54 -13.25 -13.93
N THR A 119 -19.28 -13.99 -15.01
CA THR A 119 -20.33 -14.53 -15.89
C THR A 119 -20.29 -16.04 -15.81
N GLY A 120 -21.40 -16.65 -15.39
CA GLY A 120 -21.58 -18.08 -15.34
C GLY A 120 -22.35 -18.55 -16.57
N ASN A 121 -21.96 -19.68 -17.13
CA ASN A 121 -22.50 -20.26 -18.36
C ASN A 121 -22.92 -21.70 -18.09
N VAL A 122 -24.13 -22.08 -18.51
CA VAL A 122 -24.67 -23.46 -18.42
C VAL A 122 -25.44 -23.78 -19.69
N GLY A 123 -24.78 -24.47 -20.63
CA GLY A 123 -25.30 -24.64 -22.00
C GLY A 123 -25.49 -23.28 -22.69
N ASP A 124 -26.68 -23.02 -23.22
CA ASP A 124 -27.01 -21.75 -23.91
C ASP A 124 -27.50 -20.64 -22.96
N VAL A 125 -27.42 -20.84 -21.64
CA VAL A 125 -27.90 -19.90 -20.64
C VAL A 125 -26.73 -19.31 -19.88
N GLN A 126 -26.65 -17.99 -19.86
CA GLN A 126 -25.67 -17.23 -19.08
C GLN A 126 -26.38 -16.35 -18.04
N ASP A 127 -25.70 -16.09 -16.93
CA ASP A 127 -26.07 -15.05 -15.98
C ASP A 127 -24.79 -14.37 -15.46
N THR A 128 -24.89 -13.07 -15.16
CA THR A 128 -23.73 -12.26 -14.78
C THR A 128 -23.99 -11.62 -13.42
N VAL A 129 -22.98 -11.63 -12.57
CA VAL A 129 -23.01 -11.04 -11.23
C VAL A 129 -21.86 -10.06 -11.11
N ILE A 130 -22.15 -8.86 -10.58
CA ILE A 130 -21.12 -7.85 -10.32
C ILE A 130 -20.97 -7.69 -8.82
N LEU A 131 -19.76 -7.92 -8.33
CA LEU A 131 -19.36 -7.66 -6.97
C LEU A 131 -18.49 -6.41 -6.93
N THR A 132 -18.95 -5.36 -6.27
CA THR A 132 -18.17 -4.14 -6.06
C THR A 132 -17.44 -4.19 -4.72
N LEU A 133 -16.13 -3.92 -4.75
CA LEU A 133 -15.30 -3.69 -3.58
C LEU A 133 -14.92 -2.21 -3.51
N ASN A 134 -15.11 -1.58 -2.36
CA ASN A 134 -14.62 -0.21 -2.16
C ASN A 134 -13.19 -0.23 -1.66
N LYS A 135 -12.36 0.60 -2.27
CA LYS A 135 -10.98 0.85 -1.86
C LYS A 135 -10.95 1.95 -0.81
N THR A 136 -10.31 1.69 0.32
CA THR A 136 -10.00 2.73 1.32
C THR A 136 -8.52 2.69 1.63
N THR A 137 -7.85 3.82 1.44
CA THR A 137 -6.46 4.01 1.87
C THR A 137 -6.47 4.87 3.13
N GLU A 138 -6.20 4.26 4.28
CA GLU A 138 -6.03 5.01 5.52
C GLU A 138 -4.56 5.42 5.68
N SER A 139 -4.32 6.72 5.81
CA SER A 139 -3.00 7.25 6.14
C SER A 139 -2.78 7.23 7.65
N ILE A 140 -1.69 6.59 8.10
CA ILE A 140 -1.35 6.60 9.54
C ILE A 140 -0.87 7.99 10.00
N LEU A 141 -0.36 8.83 9.09
CA LEU A 141 0.25 10.12 9.43
C LEU A 141 -0.43 11.35 8.83
N ALA A 142 -1.34 11.22 7.85
CA ALA A 142 -1.97 12.40 7.24
C ALA A 142 -2.78 13.24 8.25
N ASP A 143 -3.36 12.60 9.27
CA ASP A 143 -4.13 13.26 10.33
C ASP A 143 -3.31 13.48 11.62
N PHE A 144 -1.99 13.25 11.58
CA PHE A 144 -1.13 13.40 12.76
C PHE A 144 -0.68 14.86 12.94
N GLU A 145 -1.41 15.60 13.77
CA GLU A 145 -1.20 17.04 14.01
C GLU A 145 -0.11 17.35 15.06
N HIS A 146 0.93 16.53 15.15
CA HIS A 146 2.00 16.69 16.14
C HIS A 146 3.40 16.57 15.51
N ALA A 147 4.37 17.29 16.06
CA ALA A 147 5.78 17.22 15.65
C ALA A 147 6.38 15.85 16.00
N LEU A 148 5.96 15.28 17.12
CA LEU A 148 6.55 14.10 17.71
C LEU A 148 5.47 13.19 18.30
N PHE A 149 5.58 11.90 18.04
CA PHE A 149 5.12 10.86 18.96
C PHE A 149 6.32 10.17 19.60
N ALA A 150 6.33 10.08 20.93
CA ALA A 150 7.31 9.29 21.68
C ALA A 150 6.62 8.34 22.66
N ASP A 151 6.93 7.05 22.57
CA ASP A 151 6.25 6.03 23.38
C ASP A 151 6.79 5.96 24.82
N ASN A 152 8.12 5.93 24.98
CA ASN A 152 8.77 5.68 26.27
C ASN A 152 9.40 6.91 26.92
N LYS A 153 10.20 7.71 26.18
CA LYS A 153 10.97 8.81 26.80
C LYS A 153 11.39 9.91 25.83
N ILE A 154 11.43 11.15 26.34
CA ILE A 154 12.10 12.29 25.73
C ILE A 154 13.16 12.86 26.68
N THR A 155 14.38 13.04 26.17
CA THR A 155 15.50 13.63 26.94
C THR A 155 16.08 14.82 26.19
N PHE A 156 16.29 15.94 26.90
CA PHE A 156 16.88 17.16 26.37
C PHE A 156 18.19 17.52 27.06
N SER A 157 19.16 17.95 26.26
CA SER A 157 20.41 18.55 26.70
C SER A 157 20.87 19.64 25.72
N GLY A 158 21.80 20.52 26.12
CA GLY A 158 22.26 21.62 25.27
C GLY A 158 21.18 22.68 25.04
N SER A 159 21.11 23.23 23.82
CA SER A 159 20.15 24.24 23.37
C SER A 159 19.24 23.66 22.27
N THR A 160 18.35 22.77 22.67
CA THR A 160 17.52 21.97 21.78
C THR A 160 16.08 22.42 21.77
N LYS A 161 15.37 22.27 20.64
CA LYS A 161 14.00 22.77 20.52
C LYS A 161 13.09 21.86 19.72
N ILE A 162 11.85 21.74 20.18
CA ILE A 162 10.74 21.19 19.40
C ILE A 162 9.77 22.34 19.14
N LEU A 163 9.49 22.63 17.88
CA LEU A 163 8.51 23.62 17.44
C LEU A 163 7.29 22.87 16.92
N GLY A 164 6.28 22.72 17.78
CA GLY A 164 5.08 21.92 17.54
C GLY A 164 4.69 21.06 18.73
N SER A 165 3.46 20.56 18.69
CA SER A 165 2.90 19.72 19.76
C SER A 165 3.53 18.33 19.80
N VAL A 166 3.50 17.68 20.96
CA VAL A 166 4.04 16.34 21.20
C VAL A 166 2.92 15.43 21.66
N ALA A 167 2.74 14.27 21.03
CA ALA A 167 1.95 13.17 21.57
C ALA A 167 2.86 12.12 22.22
N SER A 168 2.33 11.42 23.23
CA SER A 168 3.10 10.42 23.96
C SER A 168 2.22 9.41 24.69
N SER A 169 2.80 8.26 24.99
CA SER A 169 2.22 7.24 25.88
C SER A 169 2.61 7.45 27.35
N PHE A 170 3.03 8.67 27.72
CA PHE A 170 3.62 8.92 29.03
C PHE A 170 2.60 8.94 30.17
N THR A 171 2.97 8.27 31.25
CA THR A 171 2.21 8.19 32.51
C THR A 171 3.02 8.67 33.71
N SER A 172 4.34 8.87 33.56
CA SER A 172 5.27 9.33 34.61
C SER A 172 6.05 10.58 34.18
N ALA A 173 6.27 11.50 35.12
CA ALA A 173 7.06 12.71 34.90
C ALA A 173 8.51 12.44 34.47
N SER A 174 9.10 11.32 34.88
CA SER A 174 10.48 10.94 34.53
C SER A 174 10.68 10.63 33.03
N GLN A 175 9.58 10.48 32.28
CA GLN A 175 9.61 10.23 30.84
C GLN A 175 9.87 11.51 30.03
N ILE A 176 9.75 12.69 30.65
CA ILE A 176 10.15 13.97 30.05
C ILE A 176 11.27 14.55 30.91
N SER A 177 12.49 14.61 30.38
CA SER A 177 13.66 15.04 31.12
C SER A 177 14.37 16.21 30.44
N PHE A 178 14.41 17.36 31.11
CA PHE A 178 15.24 18.50 30.73
C PHE A 178 16.49 18.57 31.61
N ASN A 179 17.60 19.02 31.03
CA ASN A 179 18.81 19.34 31.79
C ASN A 179 18.69 20.70 32.49
N SER A 180 19.48 20.93 33.53
CA SER A 180 19.45 22.16 34.34
C SER A 180 19.98 23.41 33.63
N SER A 181 20.67 23.25 32.50
CA SER A 181 21.31 24.32 31.73
C SER A 181 20.95 24.23 30.25
N GLY A 182 21.07 25.35 29.53
CA GLY A 182 20.84 25.45 28.09
C GLY A 182 19.42 25.85 27.69
N GLY A 183 19.27 26.35 26.46
CA GLY A 183 18.02 26.88 25.92
C GLY A 183 17.10 25.80 25.36
N GLN A 184 16.67 24.88 26.22
CA GLN A 184 15.78 23.77 25.85
C GLN A 184 14.32 24.20 25.94
N TYR A 185 13.52 23.88 24.94
CA TYR A 185 12.07 24.07 25.04
C TYR A 185 11.25 23.23 24.06
N ILE A 186 9.98 23.03 24.43
CA ILE A 186 8.92 22.56 23.55
C ILE A 186 7.94 23.73 23.37
N ASP A 187 7.84 24.21 22.14
CA ASP A 187 6.87 25.22 21.73
C ASP A 187 5.62 24.54 21.15
N GLY A 188 4.80 24.00 22.05
CA GLY A 188 3.60 23.23 21.72
C GLY A 188 3.00 22.56 22.95
N ASP A 189 1.77 22.06 22.81
CA ASP A 189 1.12 21.27 23.85
C ASP A 189 1.72 19.85 23.90
N ILE A 190 1.69 19.22 25.07
CA ILE A 190 2.07 17.81 25.24
C ILE A 190 0.83 17.00 25.60
N TYR A 191 0.51 16.01 24.78
CA TYR A 191 -0.60 15.09 24.96
C TYR A 191 -0.10 13.81 25.64
N LEU A 192 -0.68 13.48 26.79
CA LEU A 192 -0.28 12.39 27.69
C LEU A 192 -1.39 11.34 27.79
N LEU A 193 -1.03 10.07 27.75
CA LEU A 193 -1.97 8.95 27.82
C LEU A 193 -2.53 8.76 29.23
N ASN A 194 -3.84 8.99 29.40
CA ASN A 194 -4.58 8.73 30.65
C ASN A 194 -3.83 9.21 31.92
N SER A 195 -3.13 10.33 31.82
CA SER A 195 -2.22 10.82 32.84
C SER A 195 -2.86 11.91 33.68
N SER A 196 -2.60 11.91 34.98
CA SER A 196 -2.95 13.01 35.89
C SER A 196 -1.80 14.01 36.09
N LEU A 197 -0.74 13.91 35.28
CA LEU A 197 0.44 14.76 35.41
C LEU A 197 0.10 16.22 35.16
N THR A 198 0.71 17.07 35.97
CA THR A 198 0.70 18.52 35.86
C THR A 198 2.11 19.01 35.60
N LYS A 199 2.25 20.26 35.14
CA LYS A 199 3.57 20.85 34.91
C LYS A 199 4.46 20.82 36.17
N SER A 200 3.89 20.96 37.37
CA SER A 200 4.68 20.92 38.62
C SER A 200 5.34 19.57 38.90
N ASP A 201 4.87 18.50 38.28
CA ASP A 201 5.46 17.17 38.45
C ASP A 201 6.73 16.99 37.60
N ILE A 202 6.91 17.82 36.57
CA ILE A 202 8.03 17.75 35.62
C ILE A 202 9.10 18.77 36.01
N ALA A 203 10.33 18.31 36.19
CA ALA A 203 11.46 19.18 36.44
C ALA A 203 11.72 20.12 35.25
N TYR A 204 11.93 21.40 35.54
CA TYR A 204 12.11 22.46 34.54
C TYR A 204 10.94 22.62 33.56
N SER A 205 9.70 22.43 34.04
CA SER A 205 8.49 22.51 33.21
C SER A 205 8.20 23.88 32.61
N GLU A 206 8.87 24.94 33.05
CA GLU A 206 8.88 26.24 32.36
C GLU A 206 9.41 26.15 30.93
N LYS A 207 10.16 25.09 30.60
CA LYS A 207 10.64 24.78 29.24
C LYS A 207 9.55 24.19 28.33
N ILE A 208 8.39 23.85 28.89
CA ILE A 208 7.20 23.48 28.12
C ILE A 208 6.36 24.75 27.98
N LEU A 209 6.38 25.36 26.80
CA LEU A 209 5.69 26.64 26.57
C LEU A 209 4.17 26.45 26.42
N GLY A 210 3.73 25.33 25.84
CA GLY A 210 2.31 24.95 25.76
C GLY A 210 1.80 24.26 27.02
N ASN A 211 0.65 23.59 26.94
CA ASN A 211 -0.02 22.95 28.08
C ASN A 211 0.17 21.43 28.07
N LEU A 212 -0.04 20.80 29.23
CA LEU A 212 -0.24 19.35 29.30
C LEU A 212 -1.72 19.05 29.05
N LYS A 213 -1.99 18.17 28.11
CA LYS A 213 -3.33 17.70 27.73
C LYS A 213 -3.41 16.19 27.91
N VAL A 214 -4.59 15.69 28.24
CA VAL A 214 -4.82 14.26 28.43
C VAL A 214 -5.52 13.70 27.19
N ILE A 215 -5.03 12.58 26.69
CA ILE A 215 -5.71 11.77 25.67
C ILE A 215 -6.26 10.50 26.31
N PRO A 216 -7.53 10.14 26.02
CA PRO A 216 -8.21 9.02 26.69
C PRO A 216 -7.82 7.64 26.14
N ALA A 217 -7.26 7.59 24.93
CA ALA A 217 -6.91 6.36 24.22
C ALA A 217 -5.45 6.39 23.78
N PRO A 218 -4.75 5.24 23.79
CA PRO A 218 -3.38 5.15 23.30
C PRO A 218 -3.34 5.38 21.79
N MET A 219 -2.34 6.14 21.33
CA MET A 219 -1.96 6.16 19.93
C MET A 219 -0.99 5.00 19.69
N THR A 220 -1.31 4.11 18.76
CA THR A 220 -0.48 2.94 18.45
C THR A 220 0.07 3.05 17.05
N PHE A 221 1.39 2.89 16.92
CA PHE A 221 2.10 2.92 15.64
C PHE A 221 2.78 1.57 15.43
N THR A 222 2.29 0.79 14.47
CA THR A 222 2.88 -0.50 14.10
C THR A 222 3.76 -0.34 12.87
N MET A 223 4.80 -1.16 12.77
CA MET A 223 5.59 -1.21 11.53
C MET A 223 4.72 -1.71 10.37
N PRO A 224 4.78 -1.09 9.18
CA PRO A 224 4.21 -1.68 7.97
C PRO A 224 4.89 -3.02 7.65
N SER A 225 4.26 -3.84 6.81
CA SER A 225 4.90 -5.05 6.28
C SER A 225 6.08 -4.67 5.38
N PHE A 226 7.22 -5.33 5.57
CA PHE A 226 8.34 -5.21 4.64
C PHE A 226 8.09 -6.11 3.43
N PRO A 227 8.32 -5.65 2.19
CA PRO A 227 7.99 -6.44 1.00
C PRO A 227 8.87 -7.70 0.88
N ASP A 228 8.27 -8.80 0.43
CA ASP A 228 9.01 -10.01 0.08
C ASP A 228 9.67 -9.83 -1.30
N PHE A 229 10.99 -9.71 -1.30
CA PHE A 229 11.75 -9.45 -2.52
C PHE A 229 11.71 -10.64 -3.49
N ASP A 230 11.48 -11.87 -3.00
CA ASP A 230 11.41 -13.05 -3.85
C ASP A 230 10.12 -13.05 -4.67
N GLU A 231 8.99 -12.68 -4.04
CA GLU A 231 7.71 -12.46 -4.71
C GLU A 231 7.82 -11.35 -5.76
N VAL A 232 8.43 -10.20 -5.42
CA VAL A 232 8.62 -9.10 -6.37
C VAL A 232 9.49 -9.50 -7.57
N SER A 233 10.44 -10.40 -7.36
CA SER A 233 11.42 -10.79 -8.37
C SER A 233 11.01 -11.96 -9.28
N SER A 234 9.93 -12.66 -8.99
CA SER A 234 9.54 -13.87 -9.72
C SER A 234 9.25 -13.63 -11.20
N SER A 235 8.89 -12.39 -11.56
CA SER A 235 8.63 -11.95 -12.93
C SER A 235 9.76 -11.12 -13.56
N LEU A 236 10.82 -10.81 -12.80
CA LEU A 236 11.88 -9.90 -13.27
C LEU A 236 12.91 -10.61 -14.16
N PRO A 237 13.35 -9.97 -15.27
CA PRO A 237 14.50 -10.43 -16.02
C PRO A 237 15.76 -10.52 -15.15
N ILE A 238 16.42 -11.68 -15.16
CA ILE A 238 17.63 -11.90 -14.39
C ILE A 238 18.86 -11.35 -15.13
N ILE A 239 19.64 -10.52 -14.45
CA ILE A 239 20.89 -9.94 -14.93
C ILE A 239 22.02 -10.52 -14.10
N GLU A 240 22.71 -11.52 -14.68
CA GLU A 240 23.78 -12.28 -14.03
C GLU A 240 25.10 -11.48 -13.91
N SER A 241 25.23 -10.33 -14.59
CA SER A 241 26.45 -9.54 -14.57
C SER A 241 26.36 -8.34 -13.63
N LYS A 242 27.50 -7.97 -13.04
CA LYS A 242 27.61 -6.75 -12.24
C LYS A 242 27.49 -5.52 -13.13
N LEU A 243 26.53 -4.64 -12.83
CA LEU A 243 26.49 -3.33 -13.49
C LEU A 243 27.51 -2.40 -12.83
N THR A 244 28.44 -1.88 -13.62
CA THR A 244 29.38 -0.84 -13.16
C THR A 244 29.22 0.41 -14.00
N ALA A 245 28.56 1.43 -13.44
CA ALA A 245 28.51 2.77 -14.03
C ALA A 245 29.84 3.50 -13.74
N GLY A 246 30.86 3.16 -14.53
CA GLY A 246 32.23 3.66 -14.44
C GLY A 246 32.45 4.97 -15.21
N TRP A 247 33.71 5.36 -15.40
CA TRP A 247 34.06 6.51 -16.25
C TRP A 247 34.29 6.11 -17.72
N ASN A 248 34.36 4.81 -18.02
CA ASN A 248 34.58 4.28 -19.36
C ASN A 248 33.69 3.03 -19.61
N PRO A 249 32.80 3.02 -20.64
CA PRO A 249 32.49 4.12 -21.55
C PRO A 249 32.05 5.39 -20.80
N SER A 250 32.15 6.54 -21.47
CA SER A 250 31.80 7.82 -20.88
C SER A 250 30.35 7.78 -20.36
N PRO A 251 30.07 8.26 -19.13
CA PRO A 251 28.71 8.41 -18.63
C PRO A 251 27.86 9.32 -19.53
N PRO A 252 26.51 9.23 -19.48
CA PRO A 252 25.73 8.45 -18.52
C PRO A 252 25.56 6.96 -18.91
N TYR A 253 25.43 6.12 -17.88
CA TYR A 253 24.91 4.75 -18.01
C TYR A 253 23.39 4.82 -17.86
N VAL A 254 22.64 3.97 -18.54
CA VAL A 254 21.17 4.05 -18.57
C VAL A 254 20.56 2.70 -18.19
N ILE A 255 19.58 2.72 -17.29
CA ILE A 255 18.62 1.64 -17.05
C ILE A 255 17.24 2.16 -17.47
N SER A 256 16.54 1.40 -18.31
CA SER A 256 15.20 1.76 -18.80
C SER A 256 14.23 0.59 -18.80
N SER A 257 14.57 -0.51 -18.12
CA SER A 257 13.71 -1.68 -17.97
C SER A 257 13.93 -2.31 -16.60
N SER A 258 12.88 -2.94 -16.08
CA SER A 258 12.90 -3.67 -14.81
C SER A 258 13.86 -4.87 -14.87
N GLY A 259 14.48 -5.23 -13.75
CA GLY A 259 15.41 -6.36 -13.71
C GLY A 259 16.03 -6.63 -12.35
N TRP A 260 16.60 -7.83 -12.21
CA TRP A 260 17.29 -8.29 -11.01
C TRP A 260 18.81 -8.45 -11.25
N TYR A 261 19.60 -7.55 -10.68
CA TYR A 261 21.07 -7.53 -10.76
C TYR A 261 21.70 -8.39 -9.66
N LYS A 262 21.91 -9.67 -9.94
CA LYS A 262 22.42 -10.66 -8.97
C LYS A 262 23.83 -10.37 -8.46
N GLU A 263 24.68 -9.77 -9.28
CA GLU A 263 26.05 -9.41 -8.91
C GLU A 263 26.18 -7.95 -8.43
N GLY A 264 25.06 -7.26 -8.27
CA GLY A 264 24.99 -5.91 -7.73
C GLY A 264 25.20 -4.77 -8.74
N ILE A 265 25.00 -3.56 -8.25
CA ILE A 265 25.16 -2.30 -8.99
C ILE A 265 26.23 -1.45 -8.29
N GLN A 266 27.23 -1.03 -9.06
CA GLN A 266 28.30 -0.13 -8.64
C GLN A 266 28.21 1.17 -9.44
N VAL A 267 28.01 2.30 -8.77
CA VAL A 267 27.88 3.63 -9.37
C VAL A 267 29.07 4.49 -9.02
N ASN A 268 29.99 4.65 -9.97
CA ASN A 268 31.20 5.47 -9.82
C ASN A 268 31.11 6.84 -10.49
N SER A 269 30.25 6.96 -11.49
CA SER A 269 29.98 8.19 -12.24
C SER A 269 28.46 8.51 -12.21
N ARG A 270 27.80 8.69 -13.36
CA ARG A 270 26.37 8.98 -13.51
C ARG A 270 25.63 7.76 -14.03
N LEU A 271 24.62 7.31 -13.27
CA LEU A 271 23.63 6.33 -13.68
C LEU A 271 22.28 7.04 -13.83
N GLU A 272 21.69 6.97 -15.01
CA GLU A 272 20.34 7.45 -15.30
C GLU A 272 19.36 6.28 -15.30
N ILE A 273 18.23 6.47 -14.62
CA ILE A 273 17.12 5.53 -14.59
C ILE A 273 15.93 6.22 -15.23
N ASN A 274 15.52 5.75 -16.40
CA ASN A 274 14.41 6.31 -17.16
C ASN A 274 13.12 5.59 -16.75
N VAL A 275 12.15 6.33 -16.21
CA VAL A 275 10.85 5.81 -15.76
C VAL A 275 9.74 6.42 -16.62
N GLY A 276 9.00 5.56 -17.32
CA GLY A 276 7.90 5.94 -18.22
C GLY A 276 6.56 5.99 -17.50
N ASP A 277 5.51 5.51 -18.16
CA ASP A 277 4.16 5.42 -17.58
C ASP A 277 4.01 4.22 -16.63
N GLU A 278 4.75 3.14 -16.90
CA GLU A 278 4.83 1.96 -16.05
C GLU A 278 5.91 2.10 -14.98
N ASP A 279 5.66 1.47 -13.84
CA ASP A 279 6.62 1.39 -12.75
C ASP A 279 7.88 0.61 -13.17
N LEU A 280 9.04 1.10 -12.74
CA LEU A 280 10.31 0.46 -13.01
C LEU A 280 10.83 -0.21 -11.73
N ILE A 281 11.03 -1.51 -11.81
CA ILE A 281 11.39 -2.36 -10.66
C ILE A 281 12.83 -2.85 -10.81
N ILE A 282 13.71 -2.44 -9.91
CA ILE A 282 15.09 -2.92 -9.84
C ILE A 282 15.28 -3.67 -8.53
N ARG A 283 15.67 -4.94 -8.61
CA ARG A 283 16.26 -5.66 -7.47
C ARG A 283 17.77 -5.75 -7.69
N THR A 284 18.55 -5.57 -6.64
CA THR A 284 20.01 -5.68 -6.72
C THR A 284 20.57 -6.30 -5.46
N LYS A 285 21.57 -7.17 -5.62
CA LYS A 285 22.25 -7.77 -4.46
C LYS A 285 22.88 -6.70 -3.58
N ASN A 286 23.64 -5.81 -4.19
CA ASN A 286 24.32 -4.69 -3.53
C ASN A 286 24.10 -3.42 -4.34
N LEU A 287 24.00 -2.26 -3.67
CA LEU A 287 24.03 -0.95 -4.31
C LEU A 287 25.11 -0.08 -3.67
N ASN A 288 26.17 0.16 -4.44
CA ASN A 288 27.33 0.91 -3.98
C ASN A 288 27.50 2.16 -4.82
N ILE A 289 27.27 3.33 -4.24
CA ILE A 289 27.53 4.63 -4.85
C ILE A 289 28.84 5.16 -4.28
N SER A 290 29.91 5.05 -5.05
CA SER A 290 31.25 5.45 -4.63
C SER A 290 32.08 5.94 -5.82
N GLY A 291 32.71 7.10 -5.73
CA GLY A 291 33.57 7.61 -6.81
C GLY A 291 34.22 8.93 -6.44
N SER A 292 35.00 9.52 -7.34
CA SER A 292 35.65 10.83 -7.16
C SER A 292 35.53 11.62 -8.47
N GLY A 293 35.13 12.90 -8.45
CA GLY A 293 35.15 13.70 -9.70
C GLY A 293 34.08 14.77 -9.95
N GLY A 294 33.29 15.23 -8.95
CA GLY A 294 32.42 16.41 -9.10
C GLY A 294 30.91 16.16 -9.01
N SER A 295 30.11 17.20 -9.31
CA SER A 295 28.68 17.33 -8.97
C SER A 295 27.72 16.38 -9.70
N ASN A 296 28.20 15.57 -10.66
CA ASN A 296 27.34 14.77 -11.54
C ASN A 296 27.33 13.26 -11.20
N ARG A 297 27.82 12.87 -10.01
CA ARG A 297 28.01 11.46 -9.62
C ARG A 297 26.88 10.94 -8.75
N GLY A 298 26.22 9.89 -9.20
CA GLY A 298 25.16 9.21 -8.47
C GLY A 298 24.08 8.70 -9.41
N ILE A 299 22.89 8.47 -8.84
CA ILE A 299 21.71 8.01 -9.56
C ILE A 299 20.82 9.20 -9.85
N TYR A 300 20.44 9.36 -11.11
CA TYR A 300 19.51 10.37 -11.60
C TYR A 300 18.27 9.67 -12.12
N ILE A 301 17.11 10.09 -11.64
CA ILE A 301 15.84 9.50 -12.06
C ILE A 301 15.23 10.47 -13.07
N ASN A 302 15.04 9.99 -14.28
CA ASN A 302 14.40 10.73 -15.35
C ASN A 302 12.99 10.16 -15.53
N ARG A 303 12.05 10.69 -14.76
CA ARG A 303 10.65 10.30 -14.81
C ARG A 303 9.94 11.12 -15.90
N THR A 304 9.58 10.47 -17.00
CA THR A 304 8.89 11.08 -18.14
C THR A 304 7.39 10.78 -18.18
N GLY A 305 6.93 9.80 -17.39
CA GLY A 305 5.52 9.39 -17.31
C GLY A 305 5.00 9.29 -15.87
N THR A 306 3.93 8.51 -15.68
CA THR A 306 3.28 8.31 -14.37
C THR A 306 3.95 7.27 -13.45
N GLY A 307 4.80 6.40 -13.99
CA GLY A 307 5.43 5.32 -13.23
C GLY A 307 6.42 5.81 -12.19
N LYS A 308 6.76 4.96 -11.22
CA LYS A 308 7.72 5.23 -10.14
C LYS A 308 8.86 4.22 -10.14
N LEU A 309 9.99 4.59 -9.54
CA LEU A 309 11.10 3.66 -9.33
C LEU A 309 10.90 2.90 -8.01
N TYR A 310 10.91 1.58 -8.08
CA TYR A 310 11.02 0.69 -6.93
C TYR A 310 12.38 0.02 -6.93
N LEU A 311 13.17 0.26 -5.88
CA LEU A 311 14.52 -0.26 -5.75
C LEU A 311 14.64 -1.15 -4.52
N TYR A 312 14.95 -2.42 -4.73
CA TYR A 312 15.06 -3.46 -3.71
C TYR A 312 16.53 -3.89 -3.56
N ILE A 313 17.12 -3.74 -2.37
CA ILE A 313 18.54 -3.98 -2.10
C ILE A 313 18.70 -5.11 -1.07
N ASP A 314 19.22 -6.26 -1.51
CA ASP A 314 19.27 -7.49 -0.71
C ASP A 314 20.31 -7.45 0.44
N GLU A 315 21.47 -6.85 0.20
CA GLU A 315 22.62 -6.86 1.11
C GLU A 315 23.07 -5.42 1.38
N ASP A 316 24.22 -4.98 0.84
CA ASP A 316 24.83 -3.70 1.16
C ASP A 316 24.21 -2.54 0.37
N PHE A 317 23.86 -1.48 1.10
CA PHE A 317 23.51 -0.17 0.53
C PHE A 317 24.49 0.89 1.03
N THR A 318 25.43 1.30 0.18
CA THR A 318 26.45 2.30 0.55
C THR A 318 26.38 3.53 -0.34
N VAL A 319 26.44 4.71 0.29
CA VAL A 319 26.57 6.00 -0.39
C VAL A 319 27.75 6.73 0.22
N THR A 320 28.82 6.88 -0.55
CA THR A 320 30.08 7.45 -0.06
C THR A 320 30.50 8.63 -0.93
N SER A 321 31.48 9.40 -0.43
CA SER A 321 32.09 10.51 -1.16
C SER A 321 31.12 11.63 -1.57
N SER A 322 29.96 11.79 -0.92
CA SER A 322 28.87 12.70 -1.32
C SER A 322 28.15 12.25 -2.61
N GLY A 323 27.85 10.96 -2.75
CA GLY A 323 26.99 10.46 -3.83
C GLY A 323 25.58 11.05 -3.78
N VAL A 324 24.93 11.14 -4.94
CA VAL A 324 23.54 11.64 -5.04
C VAL A 324 22.58 10.55 -5.49
N ILE A 325 21.33 10.66 -5.05
CA ILE A 325 20.20 9.87 -5.51
C ILE A 325 19.06 10.84 -5.78
N ASN A 326 18.63 10.89 -7.03
CA ASN A 326 17.54 11.74 -7.51
C ASN A 326 17.69 13.23 -7.10
N PRO A 327 18.86 13.87 -7.28
CA PRO A 327 19.08 15.22 -6.78
C PRO A 327 18.13 16.26 -7.40
N ASP A 328 17.64 16.02 -8.61
CA ASP A 328 16.84 16.95 -9.41
C ASP A 328 15.33 16.64 -9.35
N GLY A 329 14.93 15.45 -8.91
CA GLY A 329 13.53 15.02 -8.90
C GLY A 329 12.80 15.25 -7.57
N ASN A 330 11.60 14.69 -7.49
CA ASN A 330 10.78 14.67 -6.28
C ASN A 330 11.10 13.42 -5.45
N PRO A 331 11.07 13.50 -4.11
CA PRO A 331 11.28 12.33 -3.25
C PRO A 331 10.33 11.15 -3.56
N GLU A 332 9.12 11.45 -4.05
CA GLU A 332 8.08 10.46 -4.35
C GLU A 332 8.31 9.68 -5.65
N ASP A 333 9.29 10.08 -6.46
CA ASP A 333 9.64 9.41 -7.71
C ASP A 333 10.35 8.06 -7.46
N ALA A 334 10.85 7.84 -6.24
CA ALA A 334 11.58 6.62 -5.86
C ALA A 334 11.27 6.11 -4.46
N LEU A 335 11.00 4.80 -4.40
CA LEU A 335 10.87 4.02 -3.18
C LEU A 335 12.05 3.04 -3.10
N ILE A 336 12.84 3.13 -2.03
CA ILE A 336 14.03 2.30 -1.83
C ILE A 336 13.82 1.43 -0.59
N PHE A 337 13.73 0.13 -0.82
CA PHE A 337 13.65 -0.90 0.21
C PHE A 337 15.02 -1.56 0.34
N PHE A 338 15.53 -1.66 1.56
CA PHE A 338 16.85 -2.26 1.78
C PHE A 338 16.92 -3.08 3.06
N LYS A 339 17.66 -4.19 2.98
CA LYS A 339 17.90 -5.11 4.10
C LYS A 339 19.24 -4.86 4.82
N SER A 340 20.03 -3.88 4.34
CA SER A 340 21.29 -3.53 4.98
C SER A 340 21.07 -3.18 6.46
N SER A 341 21.86 -3.77 7.36
CA SER A 341 21.69 -3.55 8.81
C SER A 341 22.04 -2.11 9.24
N ASN A 342 22.76 -1.38 8.38
CA ASN A 342 23.16 0.00 8.59
C ASN A 342 22.96 0.79 7.30
N PHE A 343 22.53 2.04 7.45
CA PHE A 343 22.56 3.04 6.40
C PHE A 343 23.13 4.34 6.95
N ALA A 344 24.38 4.61 6.59
CA ALA A 344 25.16 5.73 7.08
C ALA A 344 25.88 6.41 5.90
N PRO A 345 25.17 7.21 5.09
CA PRO A 345 25.78 7.84 3.92
C PRO A 345 26.86 8.85 4.35
N ALA A 346 27.98 8.86 3.64
CA ALA A 346 29.17 9.63 4.00
C ALA A 346 29.40 10.86 3.10
N GLY A 347 30.03 11.89 3.67
CA GLY A 347 30.22 13.18 3.01
C GLY A 347 28.98 14.06 3.11
N ASN A 348 28.63 14.76 2.03
CA ASN A 348 27.45 15.63 1.93
C ASN A 348 26.50 15.09 0.83
N PRO A 349 25.92 13.89 1.02
CA PRO A 349 25.05 13.27 0.03
C PRO A 349 23.79 14.11 -0.21
N ILE A 350 23.21 14.00 -1.41
CA ILE A 350 21.87 14.51 -1.72
C ILE A 350 21.00 13.30 -2.06
N ILE A 351 19.98 13.02 -1.27
CA ILE A 351 19.11 11.85 -1.45
C ILE A 351 17.67 12.32 -1.40
N LYS A 352 16.97 12.26 -2.54
CA LYS A 352 15.54 12.56 -2.61
C LYS A 352 14.78 11.27 -2.95
N SER A 353 14.32 10.58 -1.92
CA SER A 353 13.61 9.31 -2.08
C SER A 353 12.84 8.98 -0.80
N LEU A 354 11.89 8.07 -0.92
CA LEU A 354 11.31 7.41 0.24
C LEU A 354 12.16 6.18 0.60
N LEU A 355 12.62 6.11 1.84
CA LEU A 355 13.54 5.08 2.32
C LEU A 355 12.81 4.16 3.31
N TYR A 356 12.88 2.84 3.09
CA TYR A 356 12.44 1.85 4.06
C TYR A 356 13.52 0.79 4.28
N GLY A 357 14.18 0.85 5.44
CA GLY A 357 15.08 -0.20 5.91
C GLY A 357 14.35 -1.24 6.77
N GLU A 358 14.50 -2.52 6.47
CA GLU A 358 13.81 -3.59 7.21
C GLU A 358 14.14 -3.54 8.71
N ASN A 359 15.45 -3.55 9.03
CA ASN A 359 15.99 -3.54 10.40
C ASN A 359 17.18 -2.58 10.53
N ALA A 360 17.24 -1.55 9.70
CA ALA A 360 18.43 -0.74 9.52
C ALA A 360 18.63 0.30 10.63
N MET A 361 19.83 0.36 11.21
CA MET A 361 20.25 1.53 11.97
C MET A 361 20.58 2.67 11.00
N ILE A 362 19.89 3.79 11.13
CA ILE A 362 20.04 4.94 10.23
C ILE A 362 20.93 6.00 10.88
N THR A 363 21.94 6.49 10.18
CA THR A 363 22.81 7.59 10.65
C THR A 363 22.93 8.67 9.59
N ILE A 364 22.37 9.84 9.86
CA ILE A 364 22.42 11.02 9.00
C ILE A 364 23.35 12.06 9.65
N GLY A 365 24.57 12.17 9.14
CA GLY A 365 25.59 13.08 9.66
C GLY A 365 25.96 14.21 8.69
N HIS A 366 26.97 15.00 9.10
CA HIS A 366 27.63 16.01 8.26
C HIS A 366 26.66 17.07 7.68
N SER A 367 26.71 17.33 6.36
CA SER A 367 25.75 18.21 5.68
C SER A 367 24.93 17.44 4.65
N ALA A 368 24.52 16.21 4.99
CA ALA A 368 23.61 15.42 4.19
C ALA A 368 22.28 16.16 3.94
N ASN A 369 21.85 16.20 2.69
CA ASN A 369 20.55 16.73 2.28
C ASN A 369 19.66 15.56 1.88
N ILE A 370 18.86 15.09 2.84
CA ILE A 370 17.90 14.01 2.62
C ILE A 370 16.51 14.61 2.61
N GLN A 371 15.75 14.33 1.54
CA GLN A 371 14.37 14.77 1.38
C GLN A 371 13.48 13.56 1.07
N GLY A 372 12.34 13.49 1.74
CA GLY A 372 11.42 12.34 1.69
C GLY A 372 11.13 11.78 3.08
N HIS A 373 10.70 10.52 3.11
CA HIS A 373 10.38 9.80 4.35
C HIS A 373 11.44 8.74 4.66
N ILE A 374 11.70 8.55 5.95
CA ILE A 374 12.56 7.48 6.44
C ILE A 374 11.72 6.57 7.32
N ILE A 375 11.65 5.30 6.96
CA ILE A 375 11.00 4.25 7.71
C ILE A 375 12.06 3.23 8.07
N THR A 376 12.09 2.80 9.32
CA THR A 376 12.98 1.72 9.72
C THR A 376 12.39 0.85 10.84
N GLY A 377 12.54 -0.47 10.70
CA GLY A 377 12.31 -1.41 11.79
C GLY A 377 13.53 -1.57 12.71
N GLY A 378 14.65 -0.92 12.38
CA GLY A 378 15.84 -0.89 13.22
C GLY A 378 15.61 -0.15 14.55
N ASN A 379 16.50 -0.38 15.52
CA ASN A 379 16.34 0.14 16.88
C ASN A 379 16.98 1.52 17.13
N ARG A 380 17.61 2.13 16.12
CA ARG A 380 18.30 3.43 16.27
C ARG A 380 18.29 4.27 15.01
N VAL A 381 17.98 5.54 15.18
CA VAL A 381 18.17 6.60 14.19
C VAL A 381 19.03 7.69 14.81
N THR A 382 20.09 8.13 14.14
CA THR A 382 20.96 9.22 14.61
C THR A 382 21.02 10.34 13.57
N ILE A 383 20.85 11.59 14.01
CA ILE A 383 20.85 12.79 13.18
C ILE A 383 21.78 13.81 13.86
N SER A 384 22.97 14.04 13.32
CA SER A 384 24.01 14.85 13.98
C SER A 384 24.50 16.05 13.17
N GLY A 385 24.12 16.13 11.90
CA GLY A 385 24.65 17.07 10.92
C GLY A 385 23.93 18.42 10.83
N ALA A 386 24.64 19.48 10.44
CA ALA A 386 24.06 20.79 10.09
C ALA A 386 23.41 20.81 8.69
N GLY A 387 23.43 19.67 7.99
CA GLY A 387 22.67 19.48 6.77
C GLY A 387 21.19 19.73 7.02
N THR A 388 20.56 20.43 6.09
CA THR A 388 19.09 20.58 6.10
C THR A 388 18.50 19.23 5.69
N ALA A 389 18.38 18.31 6.64
CA ALA A 389 17.59 17.11 6.46
C ALA A 389 16.11 17.55 6.50
N VAL A 390 15.54 17.81 5.32
CA VAL A 390 14.08 17.99 5.16
C VAL A 390 13.47 16.60 5.08
N VAL A 391 13.72 15.79 6.10
CA VAL A 391 13.05 14.50 6.26
C VAL A 391 11.65 14.83 6.75
N ARG A 392 10.69 14.73 5.83
CA ARG A 392 9.29 15.07 6.06
C ARG A 392 8.67 14.18 7.14
N ALA A 393 9.06 12.91 7.18
CA ALA A 393 8.67 12.00 8.27
C ALA A 393 9.80 11.02 8.61
N ILE A 394 10.02 10.79 9.91
CA ILE A 394 10.82 9.69 10.44
C ILE A 394 9.86 8.76 11.17
N TYR A 395 9.62 7.58 10.60
CA TYR A 395 8.77 6.55 11.18
C TYR A 395 9.65 5.40 11.70
N ALA A 396 9.89 5.41 13.01
CA ALA A 396 10.75 4.43 13.67
C ALA A 396 10.17 4.08 15.06
N PRO A 397 8.92 3.53 15.12
CA PRO A 397 8.17 3.36 16.37
C PRO A 397 8.89 2.51 17.43
N ASN A 398 9.82 1.64 17.02
CA ASN A 398 10.61 0.79 17.92
C ASN A 398 12.02 1.35 18.23
N ALA A 399 12.39 2.51 17.68
CA ALA A 399 13.75 3.02 17.74
C ALA A 399 13.95 4.14 18.76
N THR A 400 15.17 4.25 19.27
CA THR A 400 15.66 5.49 19.87
C THR A 400 16.16 6.41 18.76
N VAL A 401 15.56 7.60 18.66
CA VAL A 401 15.99 8.67 17.76
C VAL A 401 16.92 9.62 18.52
N ASN A 402 18.16 9.76 18.08
CA ASN A 402 19.16 10.67 18.66
C ASN A 402 19.37 11.85 17.71
N MET A 403 18.96 13.06 18.14
CA MET A 403 19.23 14.31 17.45
C MET A 403 20.34 15.06 18.17
N GLU A 404 21.54 15.06 17.59
CA GLU A 404 22.77 15.56 18.22
C GLU A 404 23.37 16.71 17.43
N GLY A 405 24.40 17.37 17.98
CA GLY A 405 25.16 18.39 17.24
C GLY A 405 24.27 19.52 16.74
N SER A 406 24.18 19.71 15.42
CA SER A 406 23.26 20.68 14.80
C SER A 406 22.14 20.01 14.00
N GLY A 407 21.81 18.75 14.33
CA GLY A 407 20.79 17.95 13.65
C GLY A 407 19.45 18.67 13.60
N SER A 408 18.90 18.84 12.40
CA SER A 408 17.62 19.52 12.20
C SER A 408 16.69 18.64 11.39
N VAL A 409 15.44 18.50 11.86
CA VAL A 409 14.37 17.81 11.15
C VAL A 409 13.21 18.78 10.97
N LYS A 410 12.67 18.84 9.76
CA LYS A 410 11.44 19.57 9.42
C LYS A 410 10.39 18.57 8.96
N GLY A 411 9.46 18.23 9.84
CA GLY A 411 8.54 17.14 9.64
C GLY A 411 8.02 16.54 10.94
N ILE A 412 7.64 15.26 10.85
CA ILE A 412 7.07 14.46 11.94
C ILE A 412 8.07 13.37 12.34
N ILE A 413 8.20 13.10 13.64
CA ILE A 413 8.96 11.95 14.16
C ILE A 413 8.02 11.03 14.96
N ILE A 414 8.01 9.74 14.64
CA ILE A 414 7.39 8.69 15.44
C ILE A 414 8.51 7.79 15.96
N SER A 415 8.67 7.71 17.29
CA SER A 415 9.74 6.91 17.90
C SER A 415 9.36 6.28 19.23
N ASN A 416 10.16 5.29 19.65
CA ASN A 416 10.09 4.77 21.02
C ASN A 416 10.68 5.79 22.00
N GLU A 417 11.85 6.33 21.67
CA GLU A 417 12.52 7.36 22.47
C GLU A 417 13.07 8.47 21.59
N LEU A 418 13.14 9.68 22.14
CA LEU A 418 13.83 10.82 21.53
C LEU A 418 14.88 11.39 22.48
N ASN A 419 16.12 11.46 22.02
CA ASN A 419 17.22 12.12 22.73
C ASN A 419 17.70 13.31 21.91
N MET A 420 17.57 14.52 22.46
CA MET A 420 18.06 15.75 21.83
C MET A 420 19.27 16.30 22.60
N SER A 421 20.34 16.63 21.87
CA SER A 421 21.55 17.27 22.41
C SER A 421 22.15 18.30 21.45
N GLY A 422 23.12 19.09 21.94
CA GLY A 422 23.78 20.12 21.13
C GLY A 422 22.88 21.31 20.87
N ASN A 423 22.66 21.64 19.60
CA ASN A 423 21.78 22.68 19.07
C ASN A 423 20.72 22.09 18.13
N SER A 424 20.31 20.84 18.36
CA SER A 424 19.36 20.15 17.48
C SER A 424 17.94 20.71 17.56
N SER A 425 17.19 20.58 16.45
CA SER A 425 15.84 21.14 16.35
C SER A 425 14.88 20.24 15.58
N LEU A 426 13.66 20.11 16.07
CA LEU A 426 12.53 19.51 15.37
C LEU A 426 11.50 20.61 15.09
N GLU A 427 11.11 20.80 13.84
CA GLU A 427 10.09 21.77 13.41
C GLU A 427 8.95 21.01 12.73
N TYR A 428 7.75 21.10 13.30
CA TYR A 428 6.56 20.47 12.73
C TYR A 428 6.29 21.00 11.33
N THR A 429 5.98 20.09 10.43
CA THR A 429 5.45 20.42 9.11
C THR A 429 4.20 19.57 8.93
N ASP A 430 3.11 20.22 8.56
CA ASP A 430 1.88 19.53 8.21
C ASP A 430 2.11 18.67 6.97
N LEU A 431 1.73 17.40 7.07
CA LEU A 431 1.81 16.42 5.99
C LEU A 431 0.41 16.07 5.46
N SER A 432 -0.62 16.83 5.82
CA SER A 432 -1.96 16.69 5.26
C SER A 432 -1.91 16.82 3.74
N GLY A 433 -2.41 15.80 3.04
CA GLY A 433 -2.35 15.70 1.57
C GLY A 433 -1.05 15.16 0.97
N ASP A 434 -0.05 14.80 1.79
CA ASP A 434 1.13 14.05 1.33
C ASP A 434 0.79 12.56 1.14
N SER A 435 0.25 12.23 -0.04
CA SER A 435 -0.11 10.84 -0.41
C SER A 435 1.09 9.89 -0.52
N SER A 436 2.32 10.39 -0.46
CA SER A 436 3.52 9.56 -0.58
C SER A 436 3.79 8.73 0.68
N LEU A 437 3.26 9.17 1.82
CA LEU A 437 3.23 8.38 3.06
C LEU A 437 2.29 7.19 2.95
N ASP A 438 1.17 7.35 2.24
CA ASP A 438 0.20 6.28 2.04
C ASP A 438 0.79 5.12 1.25
N MET A 439 1.79 5.39 0.41
CA MET A 439 2.48 4.34 -0.33
C MET A 439 3.28 3.39 0.56
N LEU A 440 3.75 3.86 1.72
CA LEU A 440 4.64 3.10 2.60
C LEU A 440 4.01 2.73 3.96
N LEU A 441 3.18 3.63 4.48
CA LEU A 441 2.51 3.52 5.78
C LEU A 441 0.99 3.41 5.63
N GLY A 442 0.44 3.63 4.43
CA GLY A 442 -0.99 3.51 4.23
C GLY A 442 -1.44 2.06 4.35
N LYS A 443 -2.66 1.86 4.83
CA LYS A 443 -3.35 0.58 4.71
C LYS A 443 -4.41 0.73 3.63
N THR A 444 -4.16 0.15 2.45
CA THR A 444 -5.19 0.01 1.41
C THR A 444 -5.98 -1.24 1.70
N SER A 445 -7.21 -1.10 2.18
CA SER A 445 -8.12 -2.23 2.35
C SER A 445 -9.23 -2.20 1.31
N TYR A 446 -9.64 -3.38 0.85
CA TYR A 446 -10.88 -3.54 0.10
C TYR A 446 -11.98 -4.06 1.02
N ARG A 447 -13.20 -3.54 0.86
CA ARG A 447 -14.37 -4.04 1.60
C ARG A 447 -15.53 -4.31 0.66
N TYR A 448 -16.26 -5.38 0.95
CA TYR A 448 -17.53 -5.70 0.30
C TYR A 448 -18.52 -4.55 0.45
N THR A 449 -19.14 -4.15 -0.65
CA THR A 449 -20.23 -3.18 -0.60
C THR A 449 -21.51 -3.77 -1.17
N ILE A 450 -21.66 -3.75 -2.50
CA ILE A 450 -22.94 -4.04 -3.16
C ILE A 450 -22.75 -5.19 -4.15
N TRP A 451 -23.69 -6.13 -4.11
CA TRP A 451 -23.91 -7.10 -5.18
C TRP A 451 -24.91 -6.51 -6.17
N ARG A 452 -24.55 -6.45 -7.46
CA ARG A 452 -25.42 -5.97 -8.53
C ARG A 452 -25.69 -7.06 -9.56
#